data_AF-A0A2X8KBU5-F1
#
_entry.id   AF-A0A2X8KBU5-F1
#
_cell.length_a   1.000
_cell.length_b   1.000
_cell.length_c   1.000
_cell.angle_alpha   90.00
_cell.angle_beta   90.00
_cell.angle_gamma   90.00
#
_symmetry.space_group_name_H-M   'P 1'
#
loop_
_entity.id
_entity.type
_entity.pdbx_description
1 polymer ?
#
loop_
_entity_poly.entity_id
_entity_poly.type
_entity_poly.pdbx_seq_one_letter_code
_entity_poly.pdbx_strand_id
1 'polypeptide(L)'
;MAQITARRYHRFRNSLCDSKTPLRKKWPDMKMSYFHTLLAKVCTGVAPEVNAKVLAWGKQYDNDAKALFEFTSGVNVTESPIIYRDESMRTACSLDGLCSDGNGL
;
A
#
# COMPACT_ATOMS: atom_id res chain seq x y z
N MET A 1 8.56 64.77 37.95
CA MET A 1 7.91 63.46 38.15
C MET A 1 7.68 62.83 36.79
N ALA A 2 8.22 61.62 36.59
CA ALA A 2 8.03 60.64 35.50
C ALA A 2 8.42 61.02 34.05
N GLN A 3 9.53 60.43 33.60
CA GLN A 3 10.00 60.40 32.21
C GLN A 3 9.15 59.49 31.32
N ILE A 4 9.01 59.94 30.06
CA ILE A 4 8.52 59.19 28.90
C ILE A 4 9.55 58.10 28.54
N THR A 5 9.13 56.86 28.35
CA THR A 5 9.86 55.93 27.45
C THR A 5 8.94 54.85 26.92
N ALA A 6 8.71 54.92 25.60
CA ALA A 6 8.02 53.94 24.81
C ALA A 6 8.80 52.60 24.80
N ARG A 7 8.21 51.54 25.36
CA ARG A 7 8.66 50.16 25.14
C ARG A 7 7.71 49.48 24.15
N ARG A 8 7.86 49.81 22.87
CA ARG A 8 7.17 49.15 21.76
C ARG A 8 8.10 48.08 21.18
N TYR A 9 7.62 46.83 21.22
CA TYR A 9 7.92 45.72 20.32
C TYR A 9 9.38 45.53 19.87
N HIS A 10 10.07 44.60 20.54
CA HIS A 10 10.86 43.56 19.84
C HIS A 10 11.15 42.44 20.84
N ARG A 11 10.16 41.55 21.05
CA ARG A 11 10.46 40.22 21.58
C ARG A 11 10.58 39.31 20.37
N PHE A 12 11.79 39.24 19.82
CA PHE A 12 12.20 38.15 18.95
C PHE A 12 11.99 36.87 19.73
N ARG A 13 10.83 36.24 19.52
CA ARG A 13 10.51 34.93 20.07
C ARG A 13 11.31 33.96 19.21
N ASN A 14 12.59 33.75 19.56
CA ASN A 14 13.26 32.53 19.18
C ASN A 14 12.40 31.42 19.76
N SER A 15 11.52 30.84 18.93
CA SER A 15 10.83 29.61 19.26
C SER A 15 11.91 28.54 19.30
N LEU A 16 12.49 28.43 20.49
CA LEU A 16 13.23 27.31 21.00
C LEU A 16 12.62 26.06 20.36
N CYS A 17 13.40 25.39 19.52
CA CYS A 17 13.04 24.13 18.91
C CYS A 17 12.45 23.24 20.00
N ASP A 18 11.13 23.02 19.93
CA ASP A 18 10.43 22.14 20.85
C ASP A 18 10.89 20.72 20.49
N SER A 19 11.96 20.28 21.13
CA SER A 19 12.71 19.05 20.81
C SER A 19 11.97 17.77 21.18
N LYS A 20 10.65 17.84 21.34
CA LYS A 20 9.76 16.71 21.64
C LYS A 20 8.68 16.51 20.59
N THR A 21 8.91 16.94 19.35
CA THR A 21 8.21 16.32 18.22
C THR A 21 8.87 14.96 18.01
N PRO A 22 8.15 13.81 18.01
CA PRO A 22 8.77 12.53 17.70
C PRO A 22 9.42 12.67 16.33
N LEU A 23 10.76 12.59 16.30
CA LEU A 23 11.55 12.61 15.07
C LEU A 23 10.89 11.63 14.11
N ARG A 24 10.37 12.14 12.99
CA ARG A 24 9.58 11.39 12.01
C ARG A 24 10.31 10.07 11.74
N LYS A 25 9.77 8.96 12.25
CA LYS A 25 10.48 7.66 12.16
C LYS A 25 10.75 7.38 10.70
N LYS A 26 12.03 7.20 10.35
CA LYS A 26 12.45 6.81 8.99
C LYS A 26 11.67 5.56 8.60
N TRP A 27 11.16 5.53 7.36
CA TRP A 27 10.46 4.34 6.90
C TRP A 27 11.43 3.15 6.80
N PRO A 28 10.97 1.93 7.11
CA PRO A 28 11.76 0.73 6.89
C PRO A 28 12.20 0.64 5.42
N ASP A 29 13.39 0.08 5.17
CA ASP A 29 13.97 0.01 3.83
C ASP A 29 13.06 -0.78 2.86
N MET A 30 12.37 -1.82 3.35
CA MET A 30 11.39 -2.58 2.54
C MET A 30 10.24 -1.69 2.04
N LYS A 31 9.75 -0.77 2.88
CA LYS A 31 8.68 0.16 2.50
C LYS A 31 9.17 1.16 1.46
N MET A 32 10.40 1.66 1.62
CA MET A 32 11.01 2.54 0.61
C MET A 32 11.26 1.83 -0.71
N SER A 33 11.75 0.59 -0.68
CA SER A 33 11.97 -0.23 -1.87
C SER A 33 10.67 -0.46 -2.66
N TYR A 34 9.59 -0.84 -1.97
CA TYR A 34 8.28 -1.00 -2.61
C TYR A 34 7.74 0.32 -3.17
N PHE A 35 7.91 1.42 -2.43
CA PHE A 35 7.52 2.76 -2.88
C PHE A 35 8.22 3.16 -4.18
N HIS A 36 9.54 3.02 -4.26
CA HIS A 36 10.29 3.30 -5.48
C HIS A 36 9.93 2.35 -6.63
N THR A 37 9.66 1.08 -6.33
CA THR A 37 9.22 0.09 -7.34
C THR A 37 7.90 0.51 -7.97
N LEU A 38 6.93 0.97 -7.18
CA LEU A 38 5.64 1.44 -7.71
C LEU A 38 5.80 2.72 -8.54
N LEU A 39 6.59 3.69 -8.06
CA LEU A 39 6.87 4.92 -8.83
C LEU A 39 7.54 4.60 -10.17
N ALA A 40 8.50 3.68 -10.17
CA ALA A 40 9.16 3.23 -11.39
C ALA A 40 8.14 2.65 -12.38
N LYS A 41 7.24 1.76 -11.95
CA LYS A 41 6.19 1.19 -12.80
C LYS A 41 5.28 2.26 -13.43
N VAL A 42 4.94 3.31 -12.67
CA VAL A 42 4.12 4.42 -13.19
C VAL A 42 4.90 5.24 -14.22
N CYS A 43 6.17 5.54 -13.95
CA CYS A 43 6.99 6.37 -14.84
C CYS A 43 7.44 5.63 -16.12
N THR A 44 7.68 4.32 -16.05
CA THR A 44 8.15 3.52 -17.20
C THR A 44 7.02 2.82 -17.95
N GLY A 45 5.86 2.62 -17.31
CA GLY A 45 4.76 1.82 -17.85
C GLY A 45 5.04 0.32 -17.89
N VAL A 46 6.16 -0.15 -17.32
CA VAL A 46 6.60 -1.55 -17.39
C VAL A 46 6.83 -2.09 -15.98
N ALA A 47 6.27 -3.27 -15.71
CA ALA A 47 6.58 -4.06 -14.53
C ALA A 47 7.48 -5.24 -14.97
N PRO A 48 8.76 -5.28 -14.55
CA PRO A 48 9.62 -6.40 -14.91
C PRO A 48 9.06 -7.70 -14.33
N GLU A 49 8.95 -8.73 -15.16
CA GLU A 49 8.51 -10.04 -14.72
C GLU A 49 9.62 -10.68 -13.88
N VAL A 50 9.28 -11.03 -12.64
CA VAL A 50 10.16 -11.83 -11.79
C VAL A 50 9.97 -13.28 -12.21
N ASN A 51 10.79 -13.74 -13.15
CA ASN A 51 10.65 -15.08 -13.71
C ASN A 51 11.07 -16.14 -12.66
N ALA A 52 10.10 -16.56 -11.86
CA ALA A 52 10.30 -17.49 -10.76
C ALA A 52 9.59 -18.81 -11.07
N LYS A 53 10.31 -19.93 -10.88
CA LYS A 53 9.76 -21.29 -11.01
C LYS A 53 8.46 -21.48 -10.19
N VAL A 54 8.36 -20.76 -9.07
CA VAL A 54 7.19 -20.76 -8.19
C VAL A 54 5.95 -20.18 -8.87
N LEU A 55 6.08 -19.13 -9.68
CA LEU A 55 4.95 -18.53 -10.40
C LEU A 55 4.44 -19.45 -11.52
N ALA A 56 5.36 -20.08 -12.26
CA ALA A 56 5.00 -21.06 -13.28
C ALA A 56 4.29 -22.27 -12.68
N TRP A 57 4.79 -22.78 -11.55
CA TRP A 57 4.15 -23.85 -10.81
C TRP A 57 2.75 -23.46 -10.33
N GLY A 58 2.63 -22.28 -9.70
CA GLY A 58 1.33 -21.76 -9.26
C GLY A 58 0.34 -21.68 -10.41
N LYS A 59 0.75 -21.15 -11.56
CA LYS A 59 -0.12 -21.06 -12.73
C LYS A 59 -0.52 -22.42 -13.30
N GLN A 60 0.36 -23.42 -13.21
CA GLN A 60 0.10 -24.77 -13.70
C GLN A 60 -0.97 -25.50 -12.86
N TYR A 61 -0.94 -25.35 -11.53
CA TYR A 61 -1.81 -26.09 -10.61
C TYR A 61 -2.99 -25.27 -10.06
N ASP A 62 -3.17 -24.03 -10.53
CA ASP A 62 -4.24 -23.13 -10.09
C ASP A 62 -5.63 -23.75 -10.23
N ASN A 63 -5.93 -24.35 -11.39
CA ASN A 63 -7.22 -24.98 -11.66
C ASN A 63 -7.48 -26.21 -10.78
N ASP A 64 -6.45 -27.05 -10.59
CA ASP A 64 -6.55 -28.25 -9.77
C ASP A 64 -6.78 -27.90 -8.31
N ALA A 65 -6.11 -26.84 -7.82
CA ALA A 65 -6.28 -26.33 -6.46
C ALA A 65 -7.70 -25.79 -6.24
N LYS A 66 -8.25 -25.04 -7.20
CA LYS A 66 -9.64 -24.54 -7.15
C LYS A 66 -10.66 -25.67 -7.17
N ALA A 67 -10.50 -26.64 -8.06
CA ALA A 67 -11.40 -27.80 -8.13
C ALA A 67 -11.41 -28.61 -6.82
N LEU A 68 -10.23 -28.79 -6.22
CA LEU A 68 -10.11 -29.46 -4.91
C LEU A 68 -10.74 -28.62 -3.79
N PHE A 69 -10.58 -27.30 -3.82
CA PHE A 69 -11.22 -26.42 -2.87
C PHE A 69 -12.75 -26.47 -2.99
N GLU A 70 -13.31 -26.35 -4.19
CA GLU A 70 -14.76 -26.43 -4.42
C GLU A 70 -15.33 -27.76 -3.91
N PHE A 71 -14.64 -28.87 -4.21
CA PHE A 71 -15.03 -30.19 -3.75
C PHE A 71 -15.01 -30.32 -2.21
N THR A 72 -14.01 -29.75 -1.55
CA THR A 72 -13.84 -29.91 -0.09
C THR A 72 -14.70 -28.96 0.72
N SER A 73 -14.89 -27.73 0.25
CA SER A 73 -15.65 -26.69 0.94
C SER A 73 -17.14 -26.70 0.59
N GLY A 74 -17.51 -27.30 -0.55
CA GLY A 74 -18.88 -27.33 -1.05
C GLY A 74 -19.39 -25.97 -1.54
N VAL A 75 -18.50 -24.99 -1.75
CA VAL A 75 -18.84 -23.70 -2.37
C VAL A 75 -18.34 -23.67 -3.80
N ASN A 76 -19.07 -22.97 -4.67
CA ASN A 76 -18.65 -22.78 -6.07
C ASN A 76 -17.72 -21.57 -6.16
N VAL A 77 -16.65 -21.66 -6.94
CA VAL A 77 -15.64 -20.61 -7.10
C VAL A 77 -15.71 -20.06 -8.53
N THR A 78 -15.84 -18.75 -8.64
CA THR A 78 -15.90 -18.05 -9.93
C THR A 78 -14.63 -17.24 -10.14
N GLU A 79 -14.04 -17.27 -11.34
CA GLU A 79 -12.87 -16.43 -11.61
C GLU A 79 -13.25 -14.93 -11.58
N SER A 80 -12.38 -14.11 -10.99
CA SER A 80 -12.57 -12.66 -10.91
C SER A 80 -11.46 -11.92 -11.65
N PRO A 81 -11.79 -10.88 -12.43
CA PRO A 81 -10.78 -9.93 -12.89
C PRO A 81 -10.22 -9.12 -11.71
N ILE A 82 -9.23 -8.26 -11.97
CA ILE A 82 -8.71 -7.33 -10.98
C ILE A 82 -9.82 -6.42 -10.43
N ILE A 83 -9.94 -6.35 -9.11
CA ILE A 83 -10.92 -5.53 -8.41
C ILE A 83 -10.22 -4.31 -7.82
N TYR A 84 -10.67 -3.14 -8.23
CA TYR A 84 -10.27 -1.88 -7.61
C TYR A 84 -11.18 -1.57 -6.42
N ARG A 85 -10.59 -1.00 -5.37
CA ARG A 85 -11.35 -0.58 -4.19
C ARG A 85 -12.35 0.54 -4.50
N ASP A 86 -11.92 1.48 -5.34
CA ASP A 86 -12.66 2.68 -5.71
C ASP A 86 -12.20 3.19 -7.08
N GLU A 87 -12.89 4.23 -7.57
CA GLU A 87 -12.63 4.87 -8.87
C GLU A 87 -11.24 5.52 -8.97
N SER A 88 -10.52 5.72 -7.87
CA SER A 88 -9.17 6.30 -7.89
C SER A 88 -8.13 5.34 -8.47
N MET A 89 -8.47 4.04 -8.55
CA MET A 89 -7.62 2.96 -9.06
C MET A 89 -6.25 2.86 -8.35
N ARG A 90 -6.13 3.37 -7.11
CA ARG A 90 -4.86 3.36 -6.35
C ARG A 90 -4.59 2.06 -5.60
N THR A 91 -5.63 1.32 -5.28
CA THR A 91 -5.54 0.04 -4.56
C THR A 91 -6.44 -0.97 -5.23
N ALA A 92 -5.88 -2.15 -5.52
CA ALA A 92 -6.58 -3.25 -6.16
C ALA A 92 -6.08 -4.60 -5.63
N CYS A 93 -6.91 -5.62 -5.78
CA CYS A 93 -6.53 -7.01 -5.60
C CYS A 93 -6.98 -7.85 -6.80
N SER A 94 -6.24 -8.90 -7.11
CA SER A 94 -6.69 -9.99 -7.95
C SER A 94 -6.96 -11.15 -7.01
N LEU A 95 -8.22 -11.47 -6.78
CA LEU A 95 -8.60 -12.64 -5.99
C LEU A 95 -8.34 -13.89 -6.83
N ASP A 96 -8.01 -15.01 -6.19
CA ASP A 96 -7.81 -16.27 -6.91
C ASP A 96 -9.16 -16.84 -7.35
N GLY A 97 -10.23 -16.55 -6.60
CA GLY A 97 -11.62 -16.78 -7.00
C GLY A 97 -12.62 -16.07 -6.09
N LEU A 98 -13.87 -15.99 -6.55
CA LEU A 98 -14.98 -15.39 -5.81
C LEU A 98 -16.02 -16.48 -5.53
N CYS A 99 -16.16 -16.80 -4.25
CA CYS A 99 -16.95 -17.90 -3.75
C CYS A 99 -18.45 -17.54 -3.70
N SER A 100 -19.31 -18.54 -3.84
CA SER A 100 -20.77 -18.37 -3.80
C SER A 100 -21.33 -17.84 -2.48
N ASP A 101 -20.55 -17.89 -1.40
CA ASP A 101 -20.86 -17.33 -0.08
C ASP A 101 -20.51 -15.83 0.04
N GLY A 102 -19.98 -15.23 -1.04
CA GLY A 102 -19.58 -13.83 -1.09
C GLY A 102 -18.15 -13.56 -0.58
N ASN A 103 -17.39 -14.62 -0.25
CA ASN A 103 -16.00 -14.50 0.18
C ASN A 103 -15.03 -14.63 -1.01
N GLY A 104 -13.80 -14.14 -0.83
CA GLY A 104 -12.70 -14.36 -1.77
C GLY A 104 -11.88 -15.60 -1.39
N LEU A 105 -11.36 -16.28 -2.41
CA LEU A 105 -10.35 -17.32 -2.32
C LEU A 105 -8.95 -16.72 -2.44
#